data_AF-A0A3B4GFL3-F1
#
_entry.id   AF-A0A3B4GFL3-F1
#
_cell.length_a   1.000
_cell.length_b   1.000
_cell.length_c   1.000
_cell.angle_alpha   90.00
_cell.angle_beta   90.00
_cell.angle_gamma   90.00
#
_symmetry.space_group_name_H-M   'P 1'
#
loop_
_entity.id
_entity.type
_entity.pdbx_description
1 polymer ?
#
loop_
_entity_poly.entity_id
_entity_poly.type
_entity_poly.pdbx_seq_one_letter_code
_entity_poly.pdbx_strand_id
1 'polypeptide(L)'
;MSVKILSITLLLLSLCVTRPGKRQPCCVDVTNMDKSAKVVGETYREQAARPPCVKAIIFNTGNEGQLCADPNAQWVKDLTARMTKQQLFPLLTLCLCDLKK
;
A
#
# COMPACT_ATOMS: atom_id res chain seq x y z
N MET A 1 37.40 18.87 8.33
CA MET A 1 35.98 18.47 8.24
C MET A 1 35.33 18.77 9.58
N SER A 2 34.40 19.72 9.60
CA SER A 2 33.87 20.26 10.85
C SER A 2 32.94 19.24 11.52
N VAL A 3 33.12 18.96 12.81
CA VAL A 3 32.23 18.11 13.64
C VAL A 3 30.75 18.49 13.51
N LYS A 4 30.47 19.75 13.15
CA LYS A 4 29.14 20.26 12.84
C LYS A 4 28.53 19.59 11.61
N ILE A 5 29.33 19.32 10.58
CA ILE A 5 28.90 18.66 9.33
C ILE A 5 28.60 17.19 9.62
N LEU A 6 29.47 16.50 10.37
CA LEU A 6 29.28 15.10 10.79
C LEU A 6 28.01 14.93 11.65
N SER A 7 27.75 15.87 12.56
CA SER A 7 26.55 15.88 13.41
C SER A 7 25.26 16.05 12.60
N ILE A 8 25.24 17.00 11.65
CA ILE A 8 24.08 17.24 10.78
C ILE A 8 23.79 16.02 9.90
N THR A 9 24.82 15.41 9.31
CA THR A 9 24.66 14.19 8.51
C THR A 9 24.11 13.04 9.33
N LEU A 10 24.59 12.86 10.56
CA LEU A 10 24.11 11.81 11.47
C LEU A 10 22.65 12.04 11.90
N LEU A 11 22.26 13.29 12.15
CA LEU A 11 20.88 13.65 12.47
C LEU A 11 19.91 13.34 11.31
N LEU A 12 20.31 13.67 10.08
CA LEU A 12 19.52 13.39 8.88
C LEU A 12 19.37 11.88 8.65
N LEU A 13 20.44 11.11 8.80
CA LEU A 13 20.41 9.64 8.75
C LEU A 13 19.50 9.04 9.83
N SER A 14 19.51 9.57 11.05
CA SER A 14 18.67 9.08 12.15
C SER A 14 17.17 9.24 11.88
N LEU A 15 16.75 10.30 11.18
CA LEU A 15 15.35 10.56 10.83
C LEU A 15 14.82 9.58 9.76
N CYS A 16 15.71 8.95 8.99
CA CYS A 16 15.36 7.93 8.00
C CYS A 16 15.06 6.56 8.64
N VAL A 17 15.69 6.24 9.76
CA VAL A 17 15.68 4.91 10.38
C VAL A 17 14.46 4.69 11.29
N THR A 18 13.89 5.76 11.85
CA THR A 18 12.76 5.65 12.80
C THR A 18 11.42 5.94 12.14
N ARG A 19 11.01 5.07 11.22
CA ARG A 19 9.59 4.80 11.04
C ARG A 19 9.41 3.30 11.16
N PRO A 20 8.97 2.77 12.32
CA PRO A 20 8.37 1.46 12.36
C PRO A 20 7.09 1.59 11.53
N GLY A 21 7.21 1.38 10.22
CA GLY A 21 6.06 1.19 9.37
C GLY A 21 5.35 0.00 9.97
N LYS A 22 4.23 0.24 10.66
CA LYS A 22 3.24 -0.82 10.89
C LYS A 22 3.04 -1.42 9.51
N ARG A 23 3.63 -2.60 9.25
CA ARG A 23 3.36 -3.33 8.02
C ARG A 23 1.85 -3.50 8.05
N GLN A 24 1.14 -2.75 7.21
CA GLN A 24 -0.30 -2.95 7.12
C GLN A 24 -0.48 -4.43 6.80
N PRO A 25 -1.30 -5.16 7.57
CA PRO A 25 -1.56 -6.56 7.27
C PRO A 25 -2.00 -6.66 5.80
N CYS A 26 -1.40 -7.58 5.06
CA CYS A 26 -1.74 -7.83 3.67
C CYS A 26 -2.98 -8.74 3.60
N CYS A 27 -3.69 -8.71 2.47
CA CYS A 27 -4.76 -9.66 2.22
C CYS A 27 -4.19 -11.08 2.12
N VAL A 28 -4.63 -11.97 3.02
CA VAL A 28 -4.36 -13.42 2.96
C VAL A 28 -5.47 -14.19 2.26
N ASP A 29 -6.62 -13.55 2.09
CA ASP A 29 -7.80 -14.08 1.40
C ASP A 29 -8.55 -12.95 0.69
N VAL A 30 -9.43 -13.30 -0.25
CA VAL A 30 -10.20 -12.37 -1.09
C VAL A 30 -11.68 -12.76 -1.15
N THR A 31 -12.57 -11.76 -1.19
CA THR A 31 -13.99 -12.00 -1.44
C THR A 31 -14.29 -12.10 -2.94
N ASN A 32 -15.05 -13.12 -3.31
CA ASN A 32 -15.68 -13.23 -4.64
C ASN A 32 -17.11 -12.67 -4.66
N MET A 33 -17.77 -12.57 -3.49
CA MET A 33 -19.10 -11.96 -3.37
C MET A 33 -19.04 -10.48 -3.73
N ASP A 34 -20.02 -10.02 -4.51
CA ASP A 34 -20.17 -8.61 -4.88
C ASP A 34 -20.48 -7.77 -3.64
N LYS A 35 -19.56 -6.84 -3.34
CA LYS A 35 -19.68 -5.85 -2.28
C LYS A 35 -19.44 -4.44 -2.81
N SER A 36 -19.66 -4.22 -4.10
CA SER A 36 -19.47 -2.92 -4.76
C SER A 36 -20.23 -1.79 -4.06
N ALA A 37 -21.43 -2.07 -3.52
CA ALA A 37 -22.23 -1.11 -2.75
C ALA A 37 -21.57 -0.63 -1.44
N LYS A 38 -20.62 -1.40 -0.90
CA LYS A 38 -19.88 -1.04 0.33
C LYS A 38 -18.63 -0.22 0.03
N VAL A 39 -18.18 -0.15 -1.22
CA VAL A 39 -16.97 0.56 -1.61
C VAL A 39 -17.25 2.06 -1.62
N VAL A 40 -16.35 2.83 -1.00
CA VAL A 40 -16.43 4.29 -0.95
C VAL A 40 -15.21 4.93 -1.62
N GLY A 41 -15.43 6.11 -2.21
CA GLY A 41 -14.42 6.86 -2.96
C GLY A 41 -14.21 6.32 -4.37
N GLU A 42 -13.24 6.91 -5.08
CA GLU A 42 -12.99 6.65 -6.51
C GLU A 42 -11.66 5.94 -6.75
N THR A 43 -11.10 5.32 -5.71
CA THR A 43 -9.74 4.80 -5.74
C THR A 43 -9.60 3.41 -5.17
N TYR A 44 -8.66 2.65 -5.71
CA TYR A 44 -8.33 1.30 -5.25
C TYR A 44 -6.82 1.07 -5.19
N ARG A 45 -6.37 0.10 -4.40
CA ARG A 45 -4.97 -0.36 -4.37
C ARG A 45 -4.86 -1.77 -4.93
N GLU A 46 -3.75 -2.08 -5.57
CA GLU A 46 -3.45 -3.44 -5.99
C GLU A 46 -2.36 -4.03 -5.10
N GLN A 47 -2.60 -5.24 -4.63
CA GLN A 47 -1.63 -6.03 -3.87
C GLN A 47 -1.06 -7.14 -4.75
N ALA A 48 0.26 -7.18 -4.87
CA ALA A 48 0.97 -8.29 -5.49
C ALA A 48 0.96 -9.53 -4.57
N ALA A 49 0.87 -10.72 -5.17
CA ALA A 49 0.97 -11.97 -4.42
C ALA A 49 2.39 -12.13 -3.83
N ARG A 50 2.45 -12.41 -2.52
CA ARG A 50 3.68 -12.73 -1.79
C ARG A 50 3.32 -13.52 -0.53
N PRO A 51 3.52 -14.84 -0.49
CA PRO A 51 3.11 -15.68 0.63
C PRO A 51 3.50 -15.10 2.02
N PRO A 52 2.56 -15.03 2.98
CA PRO A 52 1.19 -15.57 2.94
C PRO A 52 0.15 -14.67 2.22
N CYS A 53 0.56 -13.52 1.69
CA CYS A 53 -0.31 -12.58 0.99
C CYS A 53 -0.71 -13.11 -0.40
N VAL A 54 -1.98 -12.97 -0.76
CA VAL A 54 -2.52 -13.32 -2.07
C VAL A 54 -2.61 -12.09 -2.97
N LYS A 55 -2.85 -12.28 -4.27
CA LYS A 55 -3.13 -11.17 -5.20
C LYS A 55 -4.53 -10.63 -4.89
N ALA A 56 -4.66 -9.33 -4.64
CA ALA A 56 -5.93 -8.73 -4.24
C ALA A 56 -6.08 -7.30 -4.76
N ILE A 57 -7.33 -6.89 -5.02
CA ILE A 57 -7.71 -5.48 -5.15
C ILE A 57 -8.24 -5.02 -3.79
N ILE A 58 -7.70 -3.93 -3.26
CA ILE A 58 -8.07 -3.38 -1.96
C ILE A 58 -8.91 -2.12 -2.18
N PHE A 59 -10.15 -2.18 -1.74
CA PHE A 59 -11.07 -1.04 -1.72
C PHE A 59 -11.19 -0.47 -0.31
N ASN A 60 -11.50 0.82 -0.20
CA ASN A 60 -11.91 1.42 1.07
C ASN A 60 -13.42 1.23 1.24
N THR A 61 -13.88 0.83 2.42
CA THR A 61 -15.31 0.59 2.72
C THR A 61 -15.82 1.50 3.84
N GLY A 62 -15.30 2.72 3.93
CA GLY A 62 -15.68 3.72 4.92
C GLY A 62 -15.37 3.22 6.32
N ASN A 63 -16.41 3.00 7.13
CA ASN A 63 -16.30 2.61 8.53
C ASN A 63 -15.88 1.13 8.71
N GLU A 64 -16.06 0.28 7.69
CA GLU A 64 -15.70 -1.16 7.75
C GLU A 64 -14.22 -1.41 7.46
N GLY A 65 -13.43 -0.38 7.11
CA GLY A 65 -12.00 -0.48 6.84
C GLY A 65 -11.66 -0.78 5.38
N GLN A 66 -10.77 -1.77 5.16
CA GLN A 66 -10.29 -2.16 3.83
C GLN A 66 -10.93 -3.50 3.42
N LEU A 67 -11.40 -3.57 2.18
CA LEU A 67 -11.97 -4.77 1.58
C LEU A 67 -11.00 -5.39 0.57
N CYS A 68 -10.61 -6.64 0.81
CA CYS A 68 -9.83 -7.46 -0.11
C CYS A 68 -10.76 -8.18 -1.11
N ALA A 69 -10.68 -7.83 -2.39
CA ALA A 69 -11.50 -8.39 -3.45
C ALA A 69 -10.67 -9.19 -4.47
N ASP A 70 -11.27 -10.23 -5.04
CA ASP A 70 -10.62 -11.08 -6.03
C ASP A 70 -10.44 -10.31 -7.35
N PRO A 71 -9.20 -10.10 -7.86
CA PRO A 71 -8.98 -9.40 -9.12
C PRO A 71 -9.65 -10.07 -10.33
N ASN A 72 -10.04 -11.34 -10.22
CA ASN A 72 -10.67 -12.09 -11.31
C ASN A 72 -12.19 -11.96 -11.33
N ALA A 73 -12.81 -11.54 -10.22
CA ALA A 73 -14.25 -11.37 -10.13
C ALA A 73 -14.74 -10.26 -11.07
N GLN A 74 -15.87 -10.51 -11.76
CA GLN A 74 -16.36 -9.59 -12.79
C GLN A 74 -16.70 -8.20 -12.22
N TRP A 75 -17.39 -8.16 -11.07
CA TRP A 75 -17.74 -6.90 -10.40
C TRP A 75 -16.51 -6.04 -10.04
N VAL A 76 -15.37 -6.69 -9.73
CA VAL A 76 -14.11 -5.99 -9.43
C VAL A 76 -13.53 -5.36 -10.69
N LYS A 77 -13.58 -6.04 -11.82
CA LYS A 77 -13.13 -5.49 -13.11
C LYS A 77 -14.00 -4.31 -13.53
N ASP A 78 -15.32 -4.46 -13.44
CA ASP A 78 -16.27 -3.41 -13.80
C ASP A 78 -16.17 -2.19 -12.87
N LEU A 79 -15.85 -2.41 -11.59
CA LEU A 79 -15.63 -1.35 -10.62
C LEU A 79 -14.27 -0.65 -10.81
N THR A 80 -13.19 -1.42 -11.02
CA THR A 80 -11.86 -0.84 -11.23
C THR A 80 -11.72 -0.12 -12.57
N ALA A 81 -12.49 -0.50 -13.59
CA ALA A 81 -12.55 0.21 -14.87
C ALA A 81 -13.04 1.66 -14.74
N ARG A 82 -13.81 1.96 -13.70
CA ARG A 82 -14.35 3.31 -13.41
C ARG A 82 -13.65 4.03 -12.26
N MET A 83 -12.55 3.48 -11.75
CA MET A 83 -11.81 4.02 -10.61
C MET A 83 -10.36 4.30 -10.95
N THR A 84 -9.74 5.17 -10.15
CA THR A 84 -8.31 5.49 -10.25
C THR A 84 -7.50 4.54 -9.38
N LYS A 85 -6.52 3.86 -9.98
CA LYS A 85 -5.53 3.11 -9.21
C LYS A 85 -4.75 4.09 -8.34
N GLN A 86 -4.80 3.91 -7.02
CA GLN A 86 -3.83 4.51 -6.12
C GLN A 86 -2.48 3.87 -6.40
N GLN A 87 -1.77 4.44 -7.35
CA GLN A 87 -0.32 4.34 -7.36
C GLN A 87 0.14 4.98 -6.06
N LEU A 88 0.82 4.19 -5.23
CA LEU A 88 1.62 4.72 -4.15
C LEU A 88 2.75 5.51 -4.83
N PHE A 89 2.48 6.76 -5.25
CA PHE A 89 3.49 7.65 -5.77
C PHE A 89 4.57 7.74 -4.70
N PRO A 90 5.77 7.27 -4.98
CA PRO A 90 6.80 7.21 -3.99
C PRO A 90 7.49 8.56 -4.06
N LEU A 91 6.97 9.55 -3.35
CA LEU A 91 7.85 10.62 -2.85
C LEU A 91 8.88 10.04 -1.85
N LEU A 92 8.80 8.74 -1.55
CA LEU A 92 9.69 7.95 -0.71
C LEU A 92 10.52 6.88 -1.45
N THR A 93 10.54 6.80 -2.79
CA THR A 93 11.42 5.84 -3.52
C THR A 93 12.89 6.19 -3.36
N LEU A 94 13.22 7.41 -2.90
CA LEU A 94 14.60 7.77 -2.62
C LEU A 94 15.16 7.13 -1.33
N CYS A 95 14.34 6.62 -0.40
CA CYS A 95 14.88 6.13 0.89
C CYS A 95 14.83 4.60 1.11
N LEU A 96 14.08 3.82 0.34
CA LEU A 96 13.84 2.40 0.68
C LEU A 96 14.39 1.37 -0.33
N CYS A 97 15.08 1.79 -1.39
CA CYS A 97 15.80 0.87 -2.27
C CYS A 97 17.21 0.50 -1.76
N ASP A 98 17.77 1.22 -0.78
CA ASP A 98 19.13 0.99 -0.25
C ASP A 98 19.28 -0.24 0.68
N LEU A 99 18.20 -0.96 1.01
CA LEU A 99 18.28 -2.18 1.83
C LEU A 99 17.92 -3.46 1.07
N LYS A 100 18.20 -3.48 -0.24
CA LYS A 100 18.20 -4.70 -1.06
C LYS A 100 19.62 -4.96 -1.60
N LYS A 101 20.61 -5.04 -0.71
CA LYS A 101 21.84 -5.81 -0.90
C LYS A 101 22.24 -6.42 0.44
#